data_AF-C1MLT4-F1
#
_entry.id   AF-C1MLT4-F1
#
_cell.length_a   1.000
_cell.length_b   1.000
_cell.length_c   1.000
_cell.angle_alpha   90.00
_cell.angle_beta   90.00
_cell.angle_gamma   90.00
#
_symmetry.space_group_name_H-M   'P 1'
#
loop_
_entity.id
_entity.type
_entity.pdbx_description
1 polymer ?
#
loop_
_entity_poly.entity_id
_entity_poly.type
_entity_poly.pdbx_seq_one_letter_code
_entity_poly.pdbx_strand_id
1 'polypeptide(L)'
;WLTNSQRLPAQKLDLVVDLPEGRGLVAREDVKRGEPLLEIPDASLITVERAVKESKLGPKHAELQEWSLLAAFLAEQALDIENGDESGVFAAYVKALPRRTGGVLDWPEEDVKTLLAGSPSQRAAYERQASVDGAIEEIRAEFPQLTPGALRWAFDVLFSRLIRLPNRGGELALVPWADMLNHKPGCNAYIDDSGGKVCLQPDRAYKPGEQVFASYGQRPSAELLISYGFAPEVGENPDDEYEITLGIDPNDRYADAKAAALEKIGLRPVESFPLRLNGYPKQLLQYASFALCDPDDPKELEGLAEKA
;
A
#
# COMPACT_ATOMS: atom_id res chain seq x y z
N TRP A 1 -17.92 -20.72 0.09
CA TRP A 1 -16.97 -20.66 -1.04
C TRP A 1 -15.54 -21.00 -0.60
N LEU A 2 -14.93 -20.25 0.33
CA LEU A 2 -13.57 -20.53 0.84
C LEU A 2 -13.39 -21.99 1.33
N THR A 3 -14.26 -22.47 2.22
CA THR A 3 -14.18 -23.85 2.74
C THR A 3 -14.49 -24.91 1.68
N ASN A 4 -15.59 -24.73 0.94
CA ASN A 4 -16.12 -25.79 0.07
C ASN A 4 -15.42 -25.87 -1.30
N SER A 5 -15.10 -24.72 -1.89
CA SER A 5 -14.53 -24.62 -3.25
C SER A 5 -13.02 -24.45 -3.19
N GLN A 6 -12.54 -23.56 -2.31
CA GLN A 6 -11.10 -23.24 -2.20
C GLN A 6 -10.36 -24.08 -1.16
N ARG A 7 -11.07 -24.96 -0.43
CA ARG A 7 -10.51 -25.87 0.57
C ARG A 7 -9.72 -25.17 1.67
N LEU A 8 -10.13 -23.94 2.04
CA LEU A 8 -9.57 -23.24 3.20
C LEU A 8 -9.81 -24.09 4.45
N PRO A 9 -8.75 -24.48 5.19
CA PRO A 9 -8.89 -25.23 6.44
C PRO A 9 -9.69 -24.44 7.47
N ALA A 10 -10.20 -25.13 8.50
CA ALA A 10 -10.86 -24.46 9.62
C ALA A 10 -9.89 -23.43 10.26
N GLN A 11 -10.34 -22.18 10.37
CA GLN A 11 -9.55 -21.07 10.89
C GLN A 11 -9.95 -20.80 12.35
N LYS A 12 -9.03 -20.34 13.19
CA LYS A 12 -9.32 -19.90 14.57
C LYS A 12 -10.04 -18.54 14.65
N LEU A 13 -10.45 -18.00 13.50
CA LEU A 13 -10.98 -16.66 13.36
C LEU A 13 -12.36 -16.71 12.73
N ASP A 14 -13.24 -15.83 13.20
CA ASP A 14 -14.53 -15.55 12.59
C ASP A 14 -14.51 -14.19 11.91
N LEU A 15 -15.20 -14.06 10.77
CA LEU A 15 -15.42 -12.78 10.12
C LEU A 15 -16.55 -12.05 10.86
N VAL A 16 -16.25 -10.87 11.39
CA VAL A 16 -17.24 -9.95 11.98
C VAL A 16 -17.38 -8.74 11.06
N VAL A 17 -18.61 -8.29 10.83
CA VAL A 17 -18.91 -7.26 9.81
C VAL A 17 -19.20 -5.87 10.37
N ASP A 18 -19.38 -5.76 11.69
CA ASP A 18 -19.79 -4.53 12.39
C ASP A 18 -18.75 -4.09 13.44
N LEU A 19 -17.46 -4.12 13.08
CA LEU A 19 -16.36 -3.56 13.89
C LEU A 19 -16.18 -2.06 13.59
N PRO A 20 -15.46 -1.29 14.44
CA PRO A 20 -15.15 0.11 14.16
C PRO A 20 -14.48 0.33 12.79
N GLU A 21 -13.64 -0.61 12.37
CA GLU A 21 -12.94 -0.62 11.07
C GLU A 21 -13.79 -1.25 9.94
N GLY A 22 -15.03 -1.66 10.22
CA GLY A 22 -15.92 -2.37 9.30
C GLY A 22 -15.81 -3.88 9.43
N ARG A 23 -15.40 -4.57 8.36
CA ARG A 23 -15.19 -6.02 8.39
C ARG A 23 -13.82 -6.33 8.98
N GLY A 24 -13.74 -7.36 9.82
CA GLY A 24 -12.50 -7.78 10.46
C GLY A 24 -12.53 -9.22 10.90
N LEU A 25 -11.36 -9.79 11.18
CA LEU A 25 -11.25 -11.14 11.73
C LEU A 25 -11.09 -11.09 13.25
N VAL A 26 -11.92 -11.85 13.95
CA VAL A 26 -11.97 -11.92 15.41
C VAL A 26 -11.62 -13.33 15.87
N ALA A 27 -10.80 -13.45 16.91
CA ALA A 27 -10.44 -14.75 17.48
C ALA A 27 -11.67 -15.44 18.07
N ARG A 28 -11.95 -16.68 17.66
CA ARG A 28 -13.04 -17.50 18.21
C ARG A 28 -12.62 -18.33 19.43
N GLU A 29 -11.31 -18.54 19.57
CA GLU A 29 -10.65 -19.32 20.60
C GLU A 29 -9.33 -18.64 20.99
N ASP A 30 -8.65 -19.13 22.03
CA ASP A 30 -7.35 -18.57 22.44
C ASP A 30 -6.32 -18.71 21.32
N VAL A 31 -5.69 -17.59 20.94
CA VAL A 31 -4.59 -17.51 19.97
C VAL A 31 -3.28 -17.19 20.68
N LYS A 32 -2.24 -17.97 20.41
CA LYS A 32 -0.90 -17.79 20.98
C LYS A 32 -0.04 -16.90 20.08
N ARG A 33 0.79 -16.05 20.69
CA ARG A 33 1.85 -15.35 19.96
C ARG A 33 2.71 -16.33 19.16
N GLY A 34 2.97 -16.02 17.90
CA GLY A 34 3.85 -16.76 17.01
C GLY A 34 3.28 -18.08 16.48
N GLU A 35 2.05 -18.46 16.83
CA GLU A 35 1.45 -19.67 16.25
C GLU A 35 0.99 -19.42 14.81
N PRO A 36 1.03 -20.43 13.91
CA PRO A 36 0.45 -20.31 12.58
C PRO A 36 -1.06 -20.04 12.69
N LEU A 37 -1.49 -18.85 12.26
CA LEU A 37 -2.89 -18.42 12.40
C LEU A 37 -3.66 -18.48 11.09
N LEU A 38 -3.00 -18.13 9.99
CA LEU A 38 -3.54 -18.25 8.63
C LEU A 38 -2.74 -19.29 7.84
N GLU A 39 -3.44 -20.11 7.07
CA GLU A 39 -2.86 -20.94 6.02
C GLU A 39 -3.78 -20.89 4.81
N ILE A 40 -3.49 -19.99 3.87
CA ILE A 40 -4.34 -19.73 2.71
C ILE A 40 -3.92 -20.63 1.54
N PRO A 41 -4.83 -21.42 0.95
CA PRO A 41 -4.52 -22.24 -0.21
C PRO A 41 -4.23 -21.39 -1.45
N ASP A 42 -3.19 -21.74 -2.20
CA ASP A 42 -2.83 -21.09 -3.47
C ASP A 42 -3.99 -21.00 -4.46
N ALA A 43 -4.88 -21.99 -4.47
CA ALA A 43 -6.05 -22.01 -5.35
C ALA A 43 -7.00 -20.82 -5.11
N SER A 44 -6.98 -20.24 -3.90
CA SER A 44 -7.82 -19.10 -3.52
C SER A 44 -7.24 -17.75 -3.90
N LEU A 45 -5.95 -17.67 -4.21
CA LEU A 45 -5.27 -16.41 -4.52
C LEU A 45 -5.70 -15.90 -5.89
N ILE A 46 -5.81 -14.58 -6.02
CA ILE A 46 -5.89 -13.90 -7.32
C ILE A 46 -4.50 -13.32 -7.59
N THR A 47 -3.67 -14.10 -8.27
CA THR A 47 -2.37 -13.66 -8.80
C THR A 47 -2.51 -13.20 -10.25
N VAL A 48 -1.45 -12.61 -10.82
CA VAL A 48 -1.41 -12.25 -12.25
C VAL A 48 -1.68 -13.46 -13.14
N GLU A 49 -1.00 -14.59 -12.89
CA GLU A 49 -1.21 -15.83 -13.64
C GLU A 49 -2.67 -16.28 -13.55
N ARG A 50 -3.26 -16.22 -12.35
CA ARG A 50 -4.63 -16.67 -12.15
C ARG A 50 -5.65 -15.75 -12.81
N ALA A 51 -5.43 -14.45 -12.74
CA ALA A 51 -6.24 -13.46 -13.43
C ALA A 51 -6.23 -13.69 -14.95
N VAL A 52 -5.06 -13.90 -15.56
CA VAL A 52 -4.96 -14.22 -17.01
C VAL A 52 -5.75 -15.47 -17.37
N LYS A 53 -5.66 -16.52 -16.53
CA LYS A 53 -6.30 -17.80 -16.79
C LYS A 53 -7.84 -17.75 -16.69
N GLU A 54 -8.37 -16.99 -15.74
CA GLU A 54 -9.80 -16.97 -15.40
C GLU A 54 -10.56 -15.82 -16.09
N SER A 55 -9.83 -14.85 -16.66
CA SER A 55 -10.37 -13.69 -17.37
C SER A 55 -11.08 -14.08 -18.67
N LYS A 56 -12.18 -13.41 -18.98
CA LYS A 56 -12.91 -13.49 -20.25
C LYS A 56 -12.46 -12.39 -21.24
N LEU A 57 -11.55 -11.49 -20.84
CA LEU A 57 -11.01 -10.39 -21.67
C LEU A 57 -10.12 -10.89 -22.84
N GLY A 58 -9.75 -12.16 -22.86
CA GLY A 58 -8.95 -12.76 -23.93
C GLY A 58 -7.45 -12.49 -23.81
N PRO A 59 -6.64 -12.89 -24.81
CA PRO A 59 -5.18 -12.97 -24.68
C PRO A 59 -4.48 -11.62 -24.48
N LYS A 60 -5.05 -10.52 -25.01
CA LYS A 60 -4.50 -9.17 -24.82
C LYS A 60 -4.44 -8.74 -23.35
N HIS A 61 -5.25 -9.36 -22.48
CA HIS A 61 -5.23 -9.07 -21.04
C HIS A 61 -3.86 -9.37 -20.42
N ALA A 62 -3.18 -10.40 -20.91
CA ALA A 62 -1.84 -10.78 -20.46
C ALA A 62 -0.72 -9.82 -20.91
N GLU A 63 -1.02 -8.87 -21.81
CA GLU A 63 -0.06 -7.87 -22.29
C GLU A 63 -0.05 -6.60 -21.40
N LEU A 64 -1.03 -6.45 -20.50
CA LEU A 64 -1.10 -5.33 -19.57
C LEU A 64 -0.02 -5.42 -18.48
N GLN A 65 0.39 -4.26 -17.96
CA GLN A 65 1.19 -4.17 -16.73
C GLN A 65 0.44 -4.82 -15.56
N GLU A 66 1.16 -5.44 -14.62
CA GLU A 66 0.59 -6.29 -13.55
C GLU A 66 -0.59 -5.65 -12.80
N TRP A 67 -0.45 -4.37 -12.41
CA TRP A 67 -1.51 -3.63 -11.73
C TRP A 67 -2.75 -3.42 -12.61
N SER A 68 -2.54 -2.99 -13.87
CA SER A 68 -3.61 -2.78 -14.85
C SER A 68 -4.30 -4.09 -15.22
N LEU A 69 -3.55 -5.19 -15.29
CA LEU A 69 -4.05 -6.54 -15.52
C LEU A 69 -4.99 -6.98 -14.38
N LEU A 70 -4.53 -6.87 -13.14
CA LEU A 70 -5.35 -7.21 -11.97
C LEU A 70 -6.58 -6.28 -11.85
N ALA A 71 -6.43 -4.99 -12.17
CA ALA A 71 -7.53 -4.03 -12.14
C ALA A 71 -8.58 -4.36 -13.19
N ALA A 72 -8.16 -4.66 -14.42
CA ALA A 72 -9.03 -5.07 -15.52
C ALA A 72 -9.78 -6.37 -15.19
N PHE A 73 -9.10 -7.34 -14.57
CA PHE A 73 -9.72 -8.58 -14.11
C PHE A 73 -10.78 -8.33 -13.05
N LEU A 74 -10.47 -7.56 -11.99
CA LEU A 74 -11.45 -7.23 -10.96
C LEU A 74 -12.65 -6.46 -11.52
N ALA A 75 -12.41 -5.48 -12.40
CA ALA A 75 -13.46 -4.71 -13.03
C ALA A 75 -14.37 -5.60 -13.90
N GLU A 76 -13.81 -6.54 -14.65
CA GLU A 76 -14.57 -7.57 -15.35
C GLU A 76 -15.46 -8.37 -14.39
N GLN A 77 -14.87 -8.94 -13.32
CA GLN A 77 -15.62 -9.77 -12.37
C GLN A 77 -16.75 -8.97 -11.68
N ALA A 78 -16.51 -7.69 -11.36
CA ALA A 78 -17.52 -6.82 -10.79
C ALA A 78 -18.67 -6.55 -11.77
N LEU A 79 -18.36 -6.27 -13.04
CA LEU A 79 -19.38 -6.04 -14.07
C LEU A 79 -20.18 -7.32 -14.36
N ASP A 80 -19.56 -8.49 -14.37
CA ASP A 80 -20.27 -9.77 -14.49
C ASP A 80 -21.31 -9.91 -13.38
N ILE A 81 -20.92 -9.66 -12.12
CA ILE A 81 -21.84 -9.69 -10.98
C ILE A 81 -22.96 -8.66 -11.12
N GLU A 82 -22.65 -7.42 -11.52
CA GLU A 82 -23.66 -6.37 -11.73
C GLU A 82 -24.68 -6.75 -12.82
N ASN A 83 -24.23 -7.48 -13.85
CA ASN A 83 -25.08 -8.00 -14.92
C ASN A 83 -25.79 -9.32 -14.55
N GLY A 84 -25.62 -9.82 -13.32
CA GLY A 84 -26.28 -11.02 -12.80
C GLY A 84 -25.55 -12.34 -13.11
N ASP A 85 -24.32 -12.30 -13.64
CA ASP A 85 -23.46 -13.47 -13.80
C ASP A 85 -22.57 -13.66 -12.56
N GLU A 86 -22.96 -14.62 -11.71
CA GLU A 86 -22.17 -15.01 -10.52
C GLU A 86 -21.44 -16.35 -10.72
N SER A 87 -21.25 -16.80 -11.96
CA SER A 87 -20.59 -18.07 -12.27
C SER A 87 -19.07 -18.05 -12.11
N GLY A 88 -18.47 -16.85 -12.05
CA GLY A 88 -17.03 -16.65 -11.90
C GLY A 88 -16.47 -17.30 -10.63
N VAL A 89 -15.28 -17.90 -10.74
CA VAL A 89 -14.62 -18.62 -9.63
C VAL A 89 -14.46 -17.72 -8.40
N PHE A 90 -14.25 -16.43 -8.59
CA PHE A 90 -14.02 -15.45 -7.52
C PHE A 90 -15.25 -14.59 -7.19
N ALA A 91 -16.42 -14.86 -7.78
CA ALA A 91 -17.61 -14.02 -7.61
C ALA A 91 -17.98 -13.81 -6.13
N ALA A 92 -17.88 -14.87 -5.31
CA ALA A 92 -18.15 -14.79 -3.88
C ALA A 92 -17.18 -13.87 -3.11
N TYR A 93 -15.90 -13.84 -3.51
CA TYR A 93 -14.91 -12.95 -2.91
C TYR A 93 -15.13 -11.51 -3.38
N VAL A 94 -15.33 -11.30 -4.68
CA VAL A 94 -15.59 -9.98 -5.26
C VAL A 94 -16.83 -9.33 -4.64
N LYS A 95 -17.90 -10.09 -4.38
CA LYS A 95 -19.09 -9.61 -3.63
C LYS A 95 -18.81 -9.24 -2.17
N ALA A 96 -17.79 -9.84 -1.56
CA ALA A 96 -17.41 -9.58 -0.17
C ALA A 96 -16.48 -8.36 -0.03
N LEU A 97 -15.89 -7.89 -1.13
CA LEU A 97 -15.08 -6.67 -1.15
C LEU A 97 -15.91 -5.42 -0.80
N PRO A 98 -15.29 -4.36 -0.27
CA PRO A 98 -15.97 -3.11 -0.03
C PRO A 98 -16.40 -2.46 -1.34
N ARG A 99 -17.57 -1.82 -1.35
CA ARG A 99 -18.01 -0.99 -2.49
C ARG A 99 -17.24 0.34 -2.59
N ARG A 100 -16.75 0.82 -1.45
CA ARG A 100 -15.88 1.99 -1.32
C ARG A 100 -14.85 1.67 -0.25
N THR A 101 -13.58 1.86 -0.56
CA THR A 101 -12.48 1.67 0.40
C THR A 101 -12.28 2.89 1.29
N GLY A 102 -12.78 4.05 0.85
CA GLY A 102 -12.49 5.35 1.47
C GLY A 102 -11.21 6.00 0.93
N GLY A 103 -10.47 5.30 0.05
CA GLY A 103 -9.27 5.80 -0.61
C GLY A 103 -9.55 7.04 -1.46
N VAL A 104 -8.48 7.77 -1.80
CA VAL A 104 -8.61 9.11 -2.39
C VAL A 104 -9.12 9.09 -3.84
N LEU A 105 -9.16 7.94 -4.52
CA LEU A 105 -9.58 7.88 -5.93
C LEU A 105 -11.03 8.30 -6.14
N ASP A 106 -11.89 8.06 -5.15
CA ASP A 106 -13.32 8.39 -5.17
C ASP A 106 -13.65 9.72 -4.47
N TRP A 107 -12.64 10.45 -4.00
CA TRP A 107 -12.86 11.73 -3.33
C TRP A 107 -13.23 12.83 -4.34
N PRO A 108 -14.28 13.64 -4.08
CA PRO A 108 -14.55 14.83 -4.84
C PRO A 108 -13.35 15.77 -4.89
N GLU A 109 -13.14 16.44 -6.04
CA GLU A 109 -12.05 17.41 -6.21
C GLU A 109 -12.05 18.49 -5.13
N GLU A 110 -13.23 18.97 -4.72
CA GLU A 110 -13.36 19.98 -3.68
C GLU A 110 -12.95 19.46 -2.29
N ASP A 111 -13.20 18.18 -1.99
CA ASP A 111 -12.78 17.57 -0.73
C ASP A 111 -11.25 17.44 -0.67
N VAL A 112 -10.61 17.01 -1.77
CA VAL A 112 -9.13 16.99 -1.88
C VAL A 112 -8.57 18.40 -1.75
N LYS A 113 -9.21 19.39 -2.39
CA LYS A 113 -8.78 20.78 -2.39
C LYS A 113 -8.86 21.42 -1.00
N THR A 114 -9.92 21.14 -0.26
CA THR A 114 -10.22 21.82 1.00
C THR A 114 -9.68 21.07 2.22
N LEU A 115 -9.85 19.75 2.29
CA LEU A 115 -9.48 18.95 3.47
C LEU A 115 -7.96 18.70 3.54
N LEU A 116 -7.28 18.63 2.38
CA LEU A 116 -5.83 18.39 2.33
C LEU A 116 -5.02 19.68 2.08
N ALA A 117 -5.68 20.84 2.03
CA ALA A 117 -5.06 22.12 1.69
C ALA A 117 -3.76 22.39 2.48
N GLY A 118 -2.67 22.67 1.75
CA GLY A 118 -1.38 23.00 2.35
C GLY A 118 -0.56 21.83 2.89
N SER A 119 -1.08 20.60 2.80
CA SER A 119 -0.33 19.37 3.12
C SER A 119 0.33 18.76 1.87
N PRO A 120 1.44 18.02 2.02
CA PRO A 120 1.99 17.22 0.93
C PRO A 120 0.99 16.18 0.37
N SER A 121 0.07 15.70 1.22
CA SER A 121 -0.97 14.74 0.84
C SER A 121 -1.90 15.25 -0.25
N GLN A 122 -2.10 16.57 -0.37
CA GLN A 122 -2.91 17.13 -1.46
C GLN A 122 -2.30 16.85 -2.83
N ARG A 123 -0.98 17.10 -2.97
CA ARG A 123 -0.28 16.81 -4.22
C ARG A 123 -0.30 15.31 -4.52
N ALA A 124 0.02 14.49 -3.51
CA ALA A 124 0.03 13.04 -3.64
C ALA A 124 -1.35 12.48 -4.03
N ALA A 125 -2.45 13.07 -3.53
CA ALA A 125 -3.81 12.72 -3.92
C ALA A 125 -4.08 13.02 -5.40
N TYR A 126 -3.75 14.22 -5.88
CA TYR A 126 -3.92 14.58 -7.29
C TYR A 126 -3.07 13.72 -8.21
N GLU A 127 -1.81 13.46 -7.87
CA GLU A 127 -0.92 12.59 -8.63
C GLU A 127 -1.46 11.15 -8.69
N ARG A 128 -1.98 10.65 -7.56
CA ARG A 128 -2.61 9.32 -7.50
C ARG A 128 -3.86 9.25 -8.40
N GLN A 129 -4.75 10.23 -8.34
CA GLN A 129 -5.94 10.29 -9.19
C GLN A 129 -5.56 10.37 -10.67
N ALA A 130 -4.67 11.29 -11.05
CA ALA A 130 -4.23 11.46 -12.43
C ALA A 130 -3.52 10.21 -12.99
N SER A 131 -2.69 9.55 -12.18
CA SER A 131 -2.01 8.31 -12.58
C SER A 131 -3.01 7.17 -12.85
N VAL A 132 -4.04 7.03 -12.01
CA VAL A 132 -5.09 6.02 -12.22
C VAL A 132 -5.95 6.36 -13.42
N ASP A 133 -6.28 7.63 -13.63
CA ASP A 133 -7.05 8.08 -14.79
C ASP A 133 -6.31 7.73 -16.10
N GLY A 134 -5.00 7.95 -16.15
CA GLY A 134 -4.17 7.52 -17.27
C GLY A 134 -4.21 6.01 -17.49
N ALA A 135 -4.04 5.21 -16.44
CA ALA A 135 -4.10 3.76 -16.52
C ALA A 135 -5.49 3.25 -16.96
N ILE A 136 -6.57 3.90 -16.52
CA ILE A 136 -7.95 3.59 -16.93
C ILE A 136 -8.10 3.80 -18.44
N GLU A 137 -7.64 4.94 -18.97
CA GLU A 137 -7.75 5.22 -20.40
C GLU A 137 -6.92 4.23 -21.24
N GLU A 138 -5.73 3.85 -20.79
CA GLU A 138 -4.91 2.82 -21.44
C GLU A 138 -5.60 1.45 -21.47
N ILE A 139 -6.16 1.00 -20.33
CA ILE A 139 -6.89 -0.27 -20.26
C ILE A 139 -8.10 -0.23 -21.18
N ARG A 140 -8.86 0.86 -21.17
CA ARG A 140 -10.11 0.99 -21.94
C ARG A 140 -9.88 1.13 -23.44
N ALA A 141 -8.71 1.57 -23.88
CA ALA A 141 -8.33 1.54 -25.29
C ALA A 141 -8.36 0.10 -25.85
N GLU A 142 -7.94 -0.88 -25.05
CA GLU A 142 -7.96 -2.30 -25.41
C GLU A 142 -9.25 -3.02 -24.99
N PHE A 143 -9.87 -2.61 -23.88
CA PHE A 143 -11.06 -3.23 -23.27
C PHE A 143 -12.19 -2.21 -23.06
N PRO A 144 -12.81 -1.68 -24.12
CA PRO A 144 -13.81 -0.60 -24.04
C PRO A 144 -15.09 -0.98 -23.29
N GLN A 145 -15.36 -2.28 -23.12
CA GLN A 145 -16.46 -2.81 -22.32
C GLN A 145 -16.29 -2.56 -20.81
N LEU A 146 -15.06 -2.34 -20.33
CA LEU A 146 -14.81 -2.01 -18.93
C LEU A 146 -15.15 -0.54 -18.68
N THR A 147 -15.95 -0.30 -17.64
CA THR A 147 -16.37 1.06 -17.29
C THR A 147 -15.28 1.77 -16.47
N PRO A 148 -15.13 3.11 -16.59
CA PRO A 148 -14.21 3.86 -15.74
C PRO A 148 -14.49 3.67 -14.24
N GLY A 149 -15.76 3.57 -13.85
CA GLY A 149 -16.16 3.35 -12.46
C GLY A 149 -15.72 1.99 -11.92
N ALA A 150 -15.90 0.91 -12.70
CA ALA A 150 -15.47 -0.43 -12.30
C ALA A 150 -13.94 -0.52 -12.18
N LEU A 151 -13.21 0.12 -13.10
CA LEU A 151 -11.74 0.17 -13.04
C LEU A 151 -11.23 1.01 -11.87
N ARG A 152 -11.86 2.17 -11.60
CA ARG A 152 -11.50 3.01 -10.44
C ARG A 152 -11.69 2.24 -9.12
N TRP A 153 -12.85 1.59 -8.97
CA TRP A 153 -13.13 0.71 -7.83
C TRP A 153 -12.10 -0.41 -7.72
N ALA A 154 -11.74 -1.05 -8.83
CA ALA A 154 -10.74 -2.11 -8.86
C ALA A 154 -9.36 -1.60 -8.38
N PHE A 155 -8.91 -0.43 -8.85
CA PHE A 155 -7.66 0.18 -8.37
C PHE A 155 -7.71 0.51 -6.88
N ASP A 156 -8.82 1.05 -6.37
CA ASP A 156 -9.00 1.31 -4.94
C ASP A 156 -8.89 0.02 -4.10
N VAL A 157 -9.52 -1.06 -4.56
CA VAL A 157 -9.37 -2.39 -3.95
C VAL A 157 -7.92 -2.83 -3.97
N LEU A 158 -7.22 -2.69 -5.09
CA LEU A 158 -5.82 -3.12 -5.20
C LEU A 158 -4.91 -2.31 -4.27
N PHE A 159 -5.05 -0.99 -4.20
CA PHE A 159 -4.23 -0.17 -3.29
C PHE A 159 -4.43 -0.55 -1.82
N SER A 160 -5.64 -0.94 -1.44
CA SER A 160 -5.99 -1.25 -0.06
C SER A 160 -5.75 -2.71 0.35
N ARG A 161 -5.68 -3.65 -0.61
CA ARG A 161 -5.72 -5.11 -0.31
C ARG A 161 -4.68 -5.95 -1.02
N LEU A 162 -3.95 -5.39 -2.00
CA LEU A 162 -2.94 -6.16 -2.72
C LEU A 162 -1.73 -6.45 -1.82
N ILE A 163 -1.33 -7.72 -1.78
CA ILE A 163 -0.21 -8.20 -0.97
C ILE A 163 0.92 -8.59 -1.90
N ARG A 164 2.14 -8.21 -1.53
CA ARG A 164 3.37 -8.67 -2.19
C ARG A 164 3.90 -9.90 -1.47
N LEU A 165 4.12 -10.99 -2.21
CA LEU A 165 4.58 -12.28 -1.68
C LEU A 165 6.11 -12.40 -1.89
N PRO A 166 6.95 -12.10 -0.86
CA PRO A 166 8.38 -11.97 -1.03
C PRO A 166 9.09 -13.29 -1.38
N ASN A 167 8.63 -14.43 -0.87
CA ASN A 167 9.24 -15.72 -1.16
C ASN A 167 8.84 -16.28 -2.55
N ARG A 168 7.93 -15.60 -3.25
CA ARG A 168 7.54 -15.84 -4.65
C ARG A 168 8.09 -14.77 -5.60
N GLY A 169 9.27 -14.22 -5.29
CA GLY A 169 9.92 -13.21 -6.14
C GLY A 169 9.19 -11.86 -6.14
N GLY A 170 8.36 -11.59 -5.13
CA GLY A 170 7.60 -10.35 -5.04
C GLY A 170 6.31 -10.36 -5.87
N GLU A 171 5.76 -11.53 -6.18
CA GLU A 171 4.47 -11.69 -6.86
C GLU A 171 3.37 -10.90 -6.13
N LEU A 172 2.50 -10.24 -6.90
CA LEU A 172 1.34 -9.51 -6.39
C LEU A 172 0.11 -10.43 -6.35
N ALA A 173 -0.59 -10.44 -5.22
CA ALA A 173 -1.78 -11.25 -5.06
C ALA A 173 -2.83 -10.56 -4.18
N LEU A 174 -4.10 -10.67 -4.57
CA LEU A 174 -5.18 -10.57 -3.59
C LEU A 174 -5.31 -11.92 -2.89
N VAL A 175 -5.46 -11.86 -1.57
CA VAL A 175 -5.47 -13.03 -0.70
C VAL A 175 -6.80 -13.07 0.05
N PRO A 176 -7.86 -13.63 -0.57
CA PRO A 176 -9.16 -13.76 0.07
C PRO A 176 -9.03 -14.37 1.47
N TRP A 177 -9.81 -13.85 2.40
CA TRP A 177 -9.76 -14.13 3.84
C TRP A 177 -8.65 -13.38 4.58
N ALA A 178 -7.39 -13.49 4.16
CA ALA A 178 -6.29 -12.81 4.85
C ALA A 178 -6.42 -11.28 4.77
N ASP A 179 -6.89 -10.77 3.64
CA ASP A 179 -7.15 -9.35 3.39
C ASP A 179 -8.32 -8.76 4.21
N MET A 180 -9.01 -9.58 5.02
CA MET A 180 -10.01 -9.13 6.00
C MET A 180 -9.39 -8.72 7.33
N LEU A 181 -8.07 -8.87 7.52
CA LEU A 181 -7.38 -8.37 8.70
C LEU A 181 -7.21 -6.86 8.61
N ASN A 182 -7.63 -6.14 9.65
CA ASN A 182 -7.43 -4.70 9.74
C ASN A 182 -6.02 -4.34 10.20
N HIS A 183 -5.63 -3.10 9.93
CA HIS A 183 -4.38 -2.54 10.41
C HIS A 183 -4.48 -2.04 11.85
N LYS A 184 -3.39 -2.17 12.60
CA LYS A 184 -3.20 -1.45 13.86
C LYS A 184 -1.78 -0.87 13.92
N PRO A 185 -1.62 0.42 14.24
CA PRO A 185 -0.31 1.01 14.48
C PRO A 185 0.49 0.22 15.54
N GLY A 186 1.77 0.01 15.27
CA GLY A 186 2.66 -0.78 16.14
C GLY A 186 2.46 -2.31 16.08
N CYS A 187 1.53 -2.81 15.25
CA CYS A 187 1.45 -4.24 14.94
C CYS A 187 2.67 -4.68 14.11
N ASN A 188 3.26 -5.82 14.47
CA ASN A 188 4.39 -6.44 13.79
C ASN A 188 4.04 -7.78 13.14
N ALA A 189 2.76 -8.18 13.17
CA ALA A 189 2.30 -9.37 12.48
C ALA A 189 2.04 -9.04 11.01
N TYR A 190 2.76 -9.67 10.08
CA TYR A 190 2.58 -9.47 8.65
C TYR A 190 1.94 -10.69 8.01
N ILE A 191 1.20 -10.45 6.92
CA ILE A 191 0.83 -11.53 6.00
C ILE A 191 2.05 -11.76 5.12
N ASP A 192 2.63 -12.95 5.18
CA ASP A 192 3.76 -13.37 4.37
C ASP A 192 3.47 -14.71 3.68
N ASP A 193 4.43 -15.24 2.94
CA ASP A 193 4.35 -16.54 2.26
C ASP A 193 5.40 -17.55 2.75
N SER A 194 5.79 -17.42 4.03
CA SER A 194 6.74 -18.32 4.65
C SER A 194 6.19 -19.75 4.73
N GLY A 195 7.05 -20.75 4.48
CA GLY A 195 6.63 -22.15 4.46
C GLY A 195 5.86 -22.60 3.20
N GLY A 196 5.88 -21.78 2.13
CA GLY A 196 5.32 -22.13 0.82
C GLY A 196 3.83 -21.87 0.66
N LYS A 197 3.17 -21.28 1.66
CA LYS A 197 1.77 -20.85 1.62
C LYS A 197 1.66 -19.44 2.19
N VAL A 198 0.63 -18.70 1.80
CA VAL A 198 0.35 -17.42 2.45
C VAL A 198 -0.12 -17.66 3.89
N CYS A 199 0.54 -17.02 4.84
CA CYS A 199 0.34 -17.23 6.26
C CYS A 199 0.51 -15.93 7.07
N LEU A 200 0.15 -16.01 8.35
CA LEU A 200 0.40 -14.96 9.33
C LEU A 200 0.65 -15.59 10.69
N GLN A 201 1.63 -15.06 11.39
CA GLN A 201 1.90 -15.35 12.79
C GLN A 201 1.63 -14.10 13.62
N PRO A 202 0.80 -14.18 14.67
CA PRO A 202 0.46 -13.02 15.47
C PRO A 202 1.63 -12.61 16.35
N ASP A 203 1.84 -11.30 16.49
CA ASP A 203 2.90 -10.70 17.30
C ASP A 203 2.57 -10.68 18.81
N ARG A 204 1.33 -11.00 19.16
CA ARG A 204 0.80 -11.10 20.53
C ARG A 204 -0.23 -12.23 20.66
N ALA A 205 -0.62 -12.55 21.89
CA ALA A 205 -1.74 -13.46 22.14
C ALA A 205 -3.08 -12.73 21.99
N TYR A 206 -4.11 -13.45 21.54
CA TYR A 206 -5.49 -12.95 21.46
C TYR A 206 -6.45 -13.86 22.22
N LYS A 207 -7.43 -13.28 22.88
CA LYS A 207 -8.55 -13.95 23.55
C LYS A 207 -9.77 -14.06 22.65
N PRO A 208 -10.67 -15.04 22.90
CA PRO A 208 -11.93 -15.10 22.19
C PRO A 208 -12.67 -13.75 22.24
N GLY A 209 -13.12 -13.26 21.09
CA GLY A 209 -13.78 -11.97 20.94
C GLY A 209 -12.82 -10.80 20.65
N GLU A 210 -11.50 -10.98 20.71
CA GLU A 210 -10.55 -9.93 20.31
C GLU A 210 -10.31 -9.93 18.80
N GLN A 211 -10.36 -8.74 18.20
CA GLN A 211 -9.96 -8.55 16.81
C GLN A 211 -8.47 -8.82 16.63
N VAL A 212 -8.14 -9.61 15.60
CA VAL A 212 -6.78 -9.86 15.16
C VAL A 212 -6.42 -8.85 14.09
N PHE A 213 -5.22 -8.26 14.24
CA PHE A 213 -4.72 -7.24 13.34
C PHE A 213 -3.49 -7.74 12.59
N ALA A 214 -3.25 -7.17 11.41
CA ALA A 214 -2.02 -7.29 10.66
C ALA A 214 -1.37 -5.90 10.48
N SER A 215 -0.09 -5.87 10.17
CA SER A 215 0.59 -4.66 9.73
C SER A 215 0.47 -4.51 8.22
N TYR A 216 0.09 -3.32 7.77
CA TYR A 216 0.05 -2.97 6.33
C TYR A 216 1.41 -2.42 5.85
N GLY A 217 2.41 -2.44 6.72
CA GLY A 217 3.71 -1.79 6.52
C GLY A 217 3.94 -0.65 7.49
N GLN A 218 5.19 -0.21 7.57
CA GLN A 218 5.57 1.05 8.21
C GLN A 218 5.17 2.18 7.28
N ARG A 219 3.97 2.74 7.49
CA ARG A 219 3.38 3.74 6.60
C ARG A 219 2.90 4.95 7.40
N PRO A 220 3.22 6.18 6.98
CA PRO A 220 2.67 7.37 7.61
C PRO A 220 1.15 7.44 7.38
N SER A 221 0.44 8.12 8.27
CA SER A 221 -1.01 8.29 8.20
C SER A 221 -1.48 8.92 6.89
N ALA A 222 -0.65 9.78 6.30
CA ALA A 222 -0.88 10.34 4.96
C ALA A 222 -1.01 9.25 3.88
N GLU A 223 -0.16 8.22 3.91
CA GLU A 223 -0.20 7.13 2.93
C GLU A 223 -1.36 6.16 3.23
N LEU A 224 -1.64 5.90 4.52
CA LEU A 224 -2.81 5.13 4.94
C LEU A 224 -4.11 5.77 4.44
N LEU A 225 -4.22 7.09 4.54
CA LEU A 225 -5.39 7.83 4.05
C LEU A 225 -5.52 7.69 2.53
N ILE A 226 -4.44 7.93 1.79
CA ILE A 226 -4.45 7.93 0.32
C ILE A 226 -4.78 6.55 -0.23
N SER A 227 -4.20 5.48 0.33
CA SER A 227 -4.26 4.12 -0.25
C SER A 227 -5.29 3.20 0.42
N TYR A 228 -5.60 3.40 1.70
CA TYR A 228 -6.49 2.53 2.47
C TYR A 228 -7.75 3.24 2.97
N GLY A 229 -7.83 4.57 2.85
CA GLY A 229 -9.03 5.32 3.18
C GLY A 229 -9.26 5.58 4.67
N PHE A 230 -8.23 5.42 5.50
CA PHE A 230 -8.28 5.72 6.93
C PHE A 230 -6.98 6.37 7.40
N ALA A 231 -7.05 7.12 8.49
CA ALA A 231 -5.89 7.62 9.22
C ALA A 231 -6.05 7.28 10.71
N PRO A 232 -5.02 6.76 11.38
CA PRO A 232 -4.99 6.64 12.83
C PRO A 232 -5.22 7.98 13.54
N GLU A 233 -5.58 7.95 14.83
CA GLU A 233 -5.68 9.17 15.61
C GLU A 233 -4.31 9.86 15.74
N VAL A 234 -4.33 11.19 15.88
CA VAL A 234 -3.11 12.00 15.94
C VAL A 234 -2.22 11.56 17.09
N GLY A 235 -1.00 11.16 16.78
CA GLY A 235 0.00 10.69 17.75
C GLY A 235 -0.04 9.19 18.04
N GLU A 236 -0.98 8.43 17.48
CA GLU A 236 -1.04 6.97 17.64
C GLU A 236 -0.16 6.21 16.64
N ASN A 237 0.11 6.79 15.47
CA ASN A 237 0.93 6.15 14.45
C ASN A 237 2.43 6.42 14.68
N PRO A 238 3.24 5.44 15.13
CA PRO A 238 4.68 5.64 15.35
C PRO A 238 5.46 5.82 14.04
N ASP A 239 4.86 5.47 12.90
CA ASP A 239 5.43 5.60 11.57
C ASP A 239 5.05 6.92 10.87
N ASP A 240 4.38 7.84 11.58
CA ASP A 240 4.13 9.19 11.08
C ASP A 240 5.44 9.97 10.89
N GLU A 241 5.61 10.47 9.67
CA GLU A 241 6.72 11.33 9.28
C GLU A 241 6.27 12.42 8.31
N TYR A 242 7.02 13.52 8.32
CA TYR A 242 6.92 14.61 7.38
C TYR A 242 8.24 14.76 6.64
N GLU A 243 8.19 14.67 5.31
CA GLU A 243 9.40 14.80 4.48
C GLU A 243 9.85 16.26 4.43
N ILE A 244 11.04 16.55 4.98
CA ILE A 244 11.71 17.84 4.88
C ILE A 244 12.74 17.78 3.77
N THR A 245 12.55 18.63 2.75
CA THR A 245 13.52 18.79 1.68
C THR A 245 14.49 19.94 1.98
N LEU A 246 15.78 19.64 1.97
CA LEU A 246 16.87 20.62 2.05
C LEU A 246 17.66 20.64 0.74
N GLY A 247 18.21 21.79 0.37
CA GLY A 247 19.05 21.94 -0.81
C GLY A 247 20.20 22.90 -0.57
N ILE A 248 21.24 22.77 -1.40
CA ILE A 248 22.29 23.78 -1.49
C ILE A 248 21.70 25.07 -2.08
N ASP A 249 21.90 26.22 -1.42
CA ASP A 249 21.45 27.51 -1.93
C ASP A 249 22.16 27.81 -3.26
N PRO A 250 21.42 28.03 -4.36
CA PRO A 250 22.03 28.39 -5.65
C PRO A 250 22.87 29.67 -5.62
N ASN A 251 22.69 30.53 -4.61
CA ASN A 251 23.47 31.77 -4.44
C ASN A 251 24.69 31.59 -3.53
N ASP A 252 24.92 30.39 -2.99
CA ASP A 252 26.11 30.09 -2.21
C ASP A 252 27.36 30.20 -3.09
N ARG A 253 28.42 30.87 -2.58
CA ARG A 253 29.68 31.06 -3.33
C ARG A 253 30.38 29.76 -3.69
N TYR A 254 30.03 28.67 -3.02
CA TYR A 254 30.53 27.31 -3.24
C TYR A 254 29.44 26.34 -3.72
N ALA A 255 28.31 26.81 -4.26
CA ALA A 255 27.19 25.96 -4.67
C ALA A 255 27.62 24.76 -5.54
N ASP A 256 28.34 24.99 -6.63
CA ASP A 256 28.82 23.94 -7.53
C ASP A 256 29.80 22.96 -6.84
N ALA A 257 30.67 23.49 -5.98
CA ALA A 257 31.65 22.68 -5.26
C ALA A 257 30.97 21.80 -4.19
N LYS A 258 29.98 22.35 -3.48
CA LYS A 258 29.16 21.61 -2.51
C LYS A 258 28.33 20.52 -3.19
N ALA A 259 27.71 20.83 -4.33
CA ALA A 259 26.99 19.86 -5.14
C ALA A 259 27.89 18.70 -5.57
N ALA A 260 29.06 19.01 -6.16
CA ALA A 260 30.02 18.00 -6.57
C ALA A 260 30.56 17.16 -5.41
N ALA A 261 30.75 17.75 -4.23
CA ALA A 261 31.20 17.03 -3.03
C ALA A 261 30.14 16.04 -2.51
N LEU A 262 28.85 16.43 -2.52
CA LEU A 262 27.74 15.54 -2.18
C LEU A 262 27.62 14.37 -3.16
N GLU A 263 27.70 14.65 -4.47
CA GLU A 263 27.59 13.61 -5.50
C GLU A 263 28.68 12.54 -5.36
N LYS A 264 29.90 12.92 -4.96
CA LYS A 264 31.00 11.98 -4.73
C LYS A 264 30.73 10.96 -3.62
N ILE A 265 29.90 11.32 -2.64
CA ILE A 265 29.50 10.43 -1.54
C ILE A 265 28.12 9.79 -1.76
N GLY A 266 27.54 9.97 -2.95
CA GLY A 266 26.24 9.41 -3.32
C GLY A 266 25.03 10.17 -2.78
N LEU A 267 25.22 11.41 -2.32
CA LEU A 267 24.13 12.32 -1.96
C LEU A 267 23.84 13.29 -3.12
N ARG A 268 22.62 13.80 -3.17
CA ARG A 268 22.20 14.81 -4.14
C ARG A 268 22.32 16.22 -3.56
N PRO A 269 22.43 17.27 -4.39
CA PRO A 269 22.38 18.67 -3.95
C PRO A 269 21.03 19.11 -3.37
N VAL A 270 20.00 18.29 -3.54
CA VAL A 270 18.69 18.43 -2.90
C VAL A 270 18.31 17.06 -2.35
N GLU A 271 18.15 16.98 -1.03
CA GLU A 271 17.82 15.74 -0.32
C GLU A 271 16.58 15.92 0.55
N SER A 272 15.88 14.81 0.75
CA SER A 272 14.67 14.72 1.54
C SER A 272 14.91 13.85 2.77
N PHE A 273 14.45 14.31 3.93
CA PHE A 273 14.68 13.64 5.21
C PHE A 273 13.36 13.47 5.97
N PRO A 274 13.07 12.29 6.53
CA PRO A 274 11.85 12.06 7.30
C PRO A 274 11.94 12.69 8.70
N LEU A 275 11.16 13.74 8.96
CA LEU A 275 10.98 14.27 10.31
C LEU A 275 9.87 13.51 11.03
N ARG A 276 10.15 12.92 12.19
CA ARG A 276 9.18 12.19 13.01
C ARG A 276 8.79 13.00 14.23
N LEU A 277 7.63 12.70 14.82
CA LEU A 277 7.16 13.37 16.05
C LEU A 277 8.17 13.31 17.19
N ASN A 278 8.86 12.17 17.33
CA ASN A 278 9.78 11.91 18.43
C ASN A 278 11.26 12.01 18.04
N GLY A 279 11.59 12.54 16.86
CA GLY A 279 12.98 12.72 16.46
C GLY A 279 13.19 13.03 14.98
N TYR A 280 14.44 13.32 14.65
CA TYR A 280 14.91 13.55 13.28
C TYR A 280 16.13 12.66 12.99
N PRO A 281 16.35 12.30 11.72
CA PRO A 281 17.53 11.54 11.31
C PRO A 281 18.78 12.41 11.52
N LYS A 282 19.88 11.79 11.98
CA LYS A 282 21.16 12.50 12.15
C LYS A 282 21.65 13.10 10.84
N GLN A 283 21.39 12.41 9.74
CA GLN A 283 21.71 12.81 8.38
C GLN A 283 21.08 14.15 8.00
N LEU A 284 19.89 14.48 8.52
CA LEU A 284 19.29 15.81 8.30
C LEU A 284 20.18 16.92 8.87
N LEU A 285 20.69 16.75 10.09
CA LEU A 285 21.57 17.75 10.72
C LEU A 285 22.94 17.80 10.06
N GLN A 286 23.48 16.65 9.69
CA GLN A 286 24.77 16.55 9.01
C GLN A 286 24.72 17.24 7.64
N TYR A 287 23.69 16.94 6.84
CA TYR A 287 23.42 17.63 5.58
C TYR A 287 23.20 19.13 5.77
N ALA A 288 22.37 19.55 6.74
CA ALA A 288 22.14 20.96 7.01
C ALA A 288 23.43 21.69 7.42
N SER A 289 24.28 21.05 8.23
CA SER A 289 25.57 21.58 8.65
C SER A 289 26.52 21.75 7.46
N PHE A 290 26.54 20.76 6.55
CA PHE A 290 27.32 20.84 5.32
C PHE A 290 26.79 21.93 4.38
N ALA A 291 25.47 22.00 4.17
CA ALA A 291 24.83 23.00 3.33
C ALA A 291 25.15 24.43 3.81
N LEU A 292 25.25 24.65 5.12
CA LEU A 292 25.56 25.94 5.73
C LEU A 292 27.05 26.21 5.96
N CYS A 293 27.94 25.24 5.71
CA CYS A 293 29.37 25.44 5.99
C CYS A 293 29.97 26.48 5.02
N ASP A 294 30.89 27.30 5.51
CA ASP A 294 31.55 28.33 4.71
C ASP A 294 33.05 28.34 5.03
N PRO A 295 33.80 27.31 4.59
CA PRO A 295 35.22 27.19 4.90
C PRO A 295 36.04 28.28 4.19
N ASP A 296 37.17 28.67 4.78
CA ASP A 296 38.12 29.61 4.18
C ASP A 296 38.82 28.99 2.94
N ASP A 297 39.13 27.69 2.99
CA ASP A 297 39.67 26.92 1.87
C ASP A 297 38.59 25.98 1.28
N PRO A 298 38.16 26.17 0.02
CA PRO A 298 37.17 25.30 -0.62
C PRO A 298 37.61 23.84 -0.75
N LYS A 299 38.90 23.52 -0.63
CA LYS A 299 39.38 22.13 -0.63
C LYS A 299 38.89 21.33 0.59
N GLU A 300 38.49 22.01 1.67
CA GLU A 300 37.93 21.36 2.84
C GLU A 300 36.52 20.79 2.60
N LEU A 301 35.80 21.28 1.58
CA LEU A 301 34.43 20.88 1.29
C LEU A 301 34.29 19.37 1.06
N GLU A 302 35.27 18.72 0.42
CA GLU A 302 35.21 17.26 0.22
C GLU A 302 35.23 16.51 1.57
N GLY A 303 36.15 16.86 2.46
CA GLY A 303 36.22 16.23 3.79
C GLY A 303 35.09 16.64 4.74
N LEU A 304 34.44 17.79 4.50
CA LEU A 304 33.23 18.19 5.20
C LEU A 304 32.00 17.42 4.70
N ALA A 305 31.91 17.15 3.39
CA ALA A 305 30.84 16.35 2.80
C ALA A 305 30.86 14.91 3.33
N GLU A 306 32.03 14.30 3.55
CA GLU A 306 32.13 12.95 4.14
C GLU A 306 31.53 12.82 5.55
N LYS A 307 31.25 13.95 6.21
CA LYS A 307 30.58 14.00 7.52
C LYS A 307 29.10 14.34 7.42
N ALA A 308 28.59 14.59 6.21
CA ALA A 308 27.20 14.89 5.88
C ALA A 308 26.29 13.65 5.95
#